data_AF-A0A938WD04-F1
#
_entry.id   AF-A0A938WD04-F1
#
_cell.length_a   1.000
_cell.length_b   1.000
_cell.length_c   1.000
_cell.angle_alpha   90.00
_cell.angle_beta   90.00
_cell.angle_gamma   90.00
#
_symmetry.space_group_name_H-M   'P 1'
#
loop_
_entity.id
_entity.type
_entity.pdbx_description
1 polymer ?
#
loop_
_entity_poly.entity_id
_entity_poly.type
_entity_poly.pdbx_seq_one_letter_code
_entity_poly.pdbx_strand_id
1 'polypeptide(L)'
;MGATMEASLVLEALNRALGHRQIEPDQLLIHTDQGSQYRATAYRQLLEDRTISCSMSAKGCCWDNAVVESFFSTLKHELGLDDDAAILNSPQQLIREMAFWIDGYYNRERRHSTIGYLSPIDYEQQFINTRTLSPVEP
;
A
#
# COMPACT_ATOMS: atom_id res chain seq x y z
N MET A 1 -12.23 9.35 -10.49
CA MET A 1 -11.57 9.64 -9.19
C MET A 1 -12.35 10.75 -8.52
N GLY A 2 -12.86 10.52 -7.31
CA GLY A 2 -13.59 11.52 -6.53
C GLY A 2 -12.65 12.61 -5.98
N ALA A 3 -13.16 13.83 -5.84
CA ALA A 3 -12.42 15.00 -5.36
C ALA A 3 -12.37 15.11 -3.82
N THR A 4 -12.96 14.13 -3.11
CA THR A 4 -13.21 14.12 -1.68
C THR A 4 -12.72 12.80 -1.07
N MET A 5 -12.33 12.84 0.21
CA MET A 5 -11.95 11.63 0.96
C MET A 5 -13.18 10.76 1.24
N GLU A 6 -13.62 10.02 0.23
CA GLU A 6 -14.78 9.14 0.30
C GLU A 6 -14.36 7.70 0.61
N ALA A 7 -15.24 6.99 1.31
CA ALA A 7 -15.10 5.55 1.54
C ALA A 7 -15.03 4.75 0.22
N SER A 8 -15.63 5.28 -0.86
CA SER A 8 -15.60 4.69 -2.21
C SER A 8 -14.18 4.45 -2.72
N LEU A 9 -13.25 5.37 -2.46
CA LEU A 9 -11.85 5.26 -2.92
C LEU A 9 -11.11 4.12 -2.22
N VAL A 10 -11.26 3.98 -0.90
CA VAL A 10 -10.59 2.89 -0.16
C VAL A 10 -11.22 1.53 -0.42
N LEU A 11 -12.53 1.49 -0.69
CA LEU A 11 -13.23 0.29 -1.15
C LEU A 11 -12.72 -0.17 -2.51
N GLU A 12 -12.60 0.75 -3.47
CA GLU A 12 -12.10 0.45 -4.81
C GLU A 12 -10.64 -0.03 -4.76
N ALA A 13 -9.79 0.67 -4.00
CA ALA A 13 -8.39 0.29 -3.82
C ALA A 13 -8.24 -1.11 -3.22
N LEU A 14 -9.01 -1.42 -2.18
CA LEU A 14 -8.98 -2.75 -1.56
C LEU A 14 -9.44 -3.84 -2.52
N ASN A 15 -10.55 -3.64 -3.24
CA ASN A 15 -11.03 -4.63 -4.20
C ASN A 15 -10.02 -4.90 -5.33
N ARG A 16 -9.35 -3.86 -5.82
CA ARG A 16 -8.27 -4.03 -6.80
C ARG A 16 -7.12 -4.85 -6.22
N ALA A 17 -6.67 -4.51 -5.00
CA ALA A 17 -5.59 -5.24 -4.35
C ALA A 17 -5.92 -6.73 -4.16
N LEU A 18 -7.14 -7.05 -3.70
CA LEU A 18 -7.63 -8.42 -3.57
C LEU A 18 -7.75 -9.15 -4.91
N GLY A 19 -8.03 -8.43 -6.01
CA GLY A 19 -8.07 -9.01 -7.36
C GLY A 19 -6.68 -9.31 -7.94
N HIS A 20 -5.64 -8.62 -7.49
CA HIS A 20 -4.26 -8.79 -7.98
C HIS A 20 -3.41 -9.75 -7.14
N ARG A 21 -3.85 -10.10 -5.93
CA ARG A 21 -3.10 -10.90 -4.97
C ARG A 21 -3.81 -12.23 -4.72
N GLN A 22 -3.06 -13.33 -4.71
CA GLN A 22 -3.55 -14.60 -4.19
C GLN A 22 -3.33 -14.60 -2.68
N ILE A 23 -4.43 -14.58 -1.93
CA ILE A 23 -4.41 -14.50 -0.48
C ILE A 23 -5.28 -15.62 0.05
N GLU A 24 -4.69 -16.48 0.88
CA GLU A 24 -5.44 -17.53 1.56
C GLU A 24 -6.45 -16.89 2.54
N PRO A 25 -7.66 -17.46 2.65
CA PRO A 25 -8.64 -17.02 3.65
C PRO A 25 -8.04 -16.97 5.05
N ASP A 26 -8.49 -16.01 5.86
CA ASP A 26 -8.10 -15.84 7.27
C ASP A 26 -6.62 -15.54 7.54
N GLN A 27 -5.79 -15.34 6.50
CA GLN A 27 -4.37 -14.97 6.64
C GLN A 27 -4.09 -13.49 6.39
N LEU A 28 -5.10 -12.69 6.07
CA LEU A 28 -4.92 -11.28 5.77
C LEU A 28 -5.20 -10.40 6.99
N LEU A 29 -4.19 -9.60 7.34
CA LEU A 29 -4.32 -8.46 8.23
C LEU A 29 -4.14 -7.18 7.42
N ILE A 30 -5.11 -6.28 7.50
CA ILE A 30 -4.99 -4.91 7.02
C ILE A 30 -4.74 -4.00 8.22
N HIS A 31 -3.71 -3.17 8.13
CA HIS A 31 -3.45 -2.11 9.09
C HIS A 31 -3.76 -0.74 8.46
N THR A 32 -4.57 0.08 9.14
CA THR A 32 -4.90 1.45 8.69
C THR A 32 -4.73 2.45 9.82
N ASP A 33 -4.66 3.74 9.50
CA ASP A 33 -4.90 4.78 10.49
C ASP A 33 -6.40 4.83 10.91
N GLN A 34 -6.75 5.80 11.75
CA GLN A 34 -8.14 6.01 12.21
C GLN A 34 -8.96 6.94 11.30
N GLY A 35 -8.57 7.09 10.02
CA GLY A 35 -9.29 7.88 9.03
C GLY A 35 -10.77 7.50 8.93
N SER A 36 -11.64 8.47 8.68
CA SER A 36 -13.08 8.25 8.63
C SER A 36 -13.51 7.25 7.56
N GLN A 37 -12.78 7.22 6.43
CA GLN A 37 -13.01 6.30 5.32
C GLN A 37 -12.78 4.83 5.72
N TYR A 38 -11.78 4.55 6.57
CA TYR A 38 -11.49 3.20 7.07
C TYR A 38 -12.43 2.77 8.21
N ARG A 39 -13.10 3.73 8.84
CA ARG A 39 -14.14 3.48 9.85
C ARG A 39 -15.56 3.44 9.28
N ALA A 40 -15.73 3.75 7.99
CA ALA A 40 -17.02 3.73 7.33
C ALA A 40 -17.63 2.32 7.36
N THR A 41 -18.95 2.24 7.57
CA THR A 41 -19.69 0.97 7.65
C THR A 41 -19.44 0.08 6.44
N ALA A 42 -19.45 0.66 5.23
CA ALA A 42 -19.23 -0.09 4.00
C ALA A 42 -17.82 -0.72 3.94
N TYR A 43 -16.79 -0.02 4.44
CA TYR A 43 -15.43 -0.55 4.48
C TYR A 43 -15.32 -1.69 5.48
N ARG A 44 -15.88 -1.53 6.69
CA ARG A 44 -15.91 -2.58 7.71
C ARG A 44 -16.65 -3.83 7.24
N GLN A 45 -17.80 -3.66 6.59
CA GLN A 45 -18.58 -4.76 6.04
C GLN A 45 -17.77 -5.54 5.00
N LEU A 46 -17.05 -4.84 4.10
CA LEU A 46 -16.19 -5.51 3.11
C LEU A 46 -15.09 -6.35 3.78
N LEU A 47 -14.51 -5.90 4.89
CA LEU A 47 -13.52 -6.68 5.63
C LEU A 47 -14.13 -7.92 6.26
N GLU A 48 -15.31 -7.79 6.87
CA GLU A 48 -16.04 -8.90 7.49
C GLU A 48 -16.46 -9.95 6.43
N ASP A 49 -17.03 -9.52 5.31
CA ASP A 49 -17.46 -10.40 4.20
C ASP A 49 -16.31 -11.19 3.58
N ARG A 50 -15.08 -10.64 3.66
CA ARG A 50 -13.86 -11.25 3.13
C ARG A 50 -13.02 -11.93 4.20
N THR A 51 -13.50 -11.96 5.45
CA THR A 51 -12.80 -12.57 6.59
C THR A 51 -11.39 -11.99 6.81
N ILE A 52 -11.26 -10.67 6.59
CA ILE A 52 -10.01 -9.92 6.71
C ILE A 52 -9.92 -9.32 8.12
N SER A 53 -8.83 -9.60 8.82
CA SER A 53 -8.54 -8.97 10.10
C SER A 53 -8.14 -7.50 9.90
N CYS A 54 -8.64 -6.62 10.76
CA CYS A 54 -8.30 -5.19 10.73
C CYS A 54 -7.58 -4.78 12.01
N SER A 55 -6.43 -4.13 11.84
CA SER A 55 -5.69 -3.44 12.90
C SER A 55 -5.71 -1.94 12.60
N MET A 56 -5.82 -1.10 13.62
CA MET A 56 -5.74 0.35 13.46
C MET A 56 -4.70 0.95 14.38
N SER A 57 -4.01 1.98 13.90
CA SER A 57 -3.01 2.70 14.70
C SER A 57 -3.61 3.25 16.00
N ALA A 58 -2.82 3.28 17.06
CA ALA A 58 -3.25 3.90 18.31
C ALA A 58 -3.40 5.42 18.15
N LYS A 59 -4.35 6.02 18.87
CA LYS A 59 -4.58 7.47 18.77
C LYS A 59 -3.31 8.21 19.23
N GLY A 60 -2.74 9.00 18.33
CA GLY A 60 -1.51 9.78 18.60
C GLY A 60 -0.21 8.97 18.47
N CYS A 61 -0.24 7.74 17.96
CA CYS A 61 0.96 6.96 17.66
C CYS A 61 1.43 7.23 16.23
N CYS A 62 2.33 8.19 16.05
CA CYS A 62 2.92 8.49 14.73
C CYS A 62 3.79 7.35 14.20
N TRP A 63 4.34 6.50 15.08
CA TRP A 63 5.20 5.38 14.71
C TRP A 63 4.49 4.35 13.85
N ASP A 64 3.20 4.11 14.08
CA ASP A 64 2.40 3.15 13.33
C ASP A 64 2.25 3.56 11.85
N ASN A 65 2.25 4.88 11.58
CA ASN A 65 2.10 5.42 10.23
C ASN A 65 3.44 5.79 9.57
N ALA A 66 4.55 5.76 10.32
CA ALA A 66 5.85 6.26 9.87
C ALA A 66 6.35 5.61 8.57
N VAL A 67 6.05 4.32 8.35
CA VAL A 67 6.43 3.61 7.12
C VAL A 67 5.71 4.19 5.89
N VAL A 68 4.40 4.41 6.01
CA VAL A 68 3.57 4.98 4.95
C VAL A 68 3.91 6.44 4.72
N GLU A 69 4.17 7.20 5.79
CA GLU A 69 4.63 8.60 5.68
C GLU A 69 5.98 8.71 4.98
N SER A 70 6.94 7.84 5.32
CA SER A 70 8.24 7.78 4.65
C SER A 70 8.10 7.43 3.17
N PHE A 71 7.18 6.53 2.82
CA PHE A 71 6.88 6.20 1.43
C PHE A 71 6.37 7.44 0.68
N PHE A 72 5.35 8.12 1.20
CA PHE A 72 4.78 9.29 0.53
C PHE A 72 5.74 10.48 0.48
N SER A 73 6.57 10.68 1.50
CA SER A 73 7.63 11.68 1.46
C SER A 73 8.64 11.39 0.34
N THR A 74 9.05 10.13 0.20
CA THR A 74 9.96 9.71 -0.88
C THR A 74 9.32 9.92 -2.26
N LEU A 75 8.07 9.48 -2.44
CA LEU A 75 7.32 9.66 -3.68
C LEU A 75 7.25 11.14 -4.09
N LYS A 76 6.86 12.02 -3.16
CA LYS A 76 6.72 13.45 -3.44
C LYS A 76 8.06 14.09 -3.79
N HIS A 77 9.09 13.77 -3.02
CA HIS A 77 10.42 14.31 -3.24
C HIS A 77 10.96 13.92 -4.62
N GLU A 78 10.86 12.63 -4.99
CA GLU A 78 11.41 12.13 -6.24
C GLU A 78 10.59 12.51 -7.47
N LEU A 79 9.28 12.74 -7.29
CA LEU A 79 8.44 13.33 -8.31
C LEU A 79 8.46 14.86 -8.29
N GLY A 80 9.31 15.51 -7.49
CA GLY A 80 9.42 16.97 -7.42
C GLY A 80 8.14 17.68 -7.00
N LEU A 81 7.25 17.02 -6.25
CA LEU A 81 5.97 17.55 -5.81
C LEU A 81 6.10 18.53 -4.63
N ASP A 82 7.26 18.56 -3.95
CA ASP A 82 7.52 19.46 -2.82
C ASP A 82 7.89 20.89 -3.28
N ASP A 83 8.41 21.06 -4.50
CA ASP A 83 8.96 22.33 -5.01
C ASP A 83 7.99 23.10 -5.94
N ASP A 84 6.67 22.85 -5.82
CA ASP A 84 5.58 23.59 -6.52
C ASP A 84 5.63 23.60 -8.07
N ALA A 85 6.37 22.69 -8.70
CA ALA A 85 6.72 22.82 -10.12
C ALA A 85 6.04 21.83 -11.08
N ALA A 86 5.18 22.35 -11.95
CA ALA A 86 4.95 21.95 -13.35
C ALA A 86 4.53 20.50 -13.72
N ILE A 87 4.59 19.50 -12.84
CA ILE A 87 4.14 18.12 -13.13
C ILE A 87 2.60 18.00 -13.00
N LEU A 88 1.98 18.98 -12.35
CA LEU A 88 0.53 19.12 -12.20
C LEU A 88 -0.17 19.74 -13.43
N ASN A 89 0.43 19.70 -14.63
CA ASN A 89 -0.21 20.22 -15.85
C ASN A 89 -1.55 19.52 -16.14
N SER A 90 -1.74 18.29 -15.65
CA SER A 90 -3.04 17.61 -15.62
C SER A 90 -3.09 16.47 -14.59
N PRO A 91 -4.27 16.15 -14.01
CA PRO A 91 -4.45 14.97 -13.17
C PRO A 91 -4.05 13.66 -13.87
N GLN A 92 -4.26 13.55 -15.18
CA GLN A 92 -3.94 12.36 -15.96
C GLN A 92 -2.42 12.14 -16.05
N GLN A 93 -1.65 13.21 -16.25
CA GLN A 93 -0.19 13.13 -16.24
C GLN A 93 0.31 12.69 -14.87
N LEU A 94 -0.19 13.29 -13.79
CA LEU A 94 0.20 12.90 -12.43
C LEU A 94 -0.08 11.42 -12.16
N ILE A 95 -1.27 10.92 -12.52
CA ILE A 95 -1.61 9.49 -12.37
C ILE A 95 -0.61 8.60 -13.12
N ARG A 96 -0.23 8.99 -14.35
CA ARG A 96 0.73 8.22 -15.15
C ARG A 96 2.11 8.22 -14.53
N GLU A 97 2.61 9.38 -14.09
CA GLU A 97 3.93 9.49 -13.45
C GLU A 97 3.97 8.72 -12.13
N MET A 98 2.91 8.80 -11.30
CA MET A 98 2.79 7.99 -10.09
C MET A 98 2.77 6.49 -10.39
N ALA A 99 2.00 6.05 -11.40
CA ALA A 99 1.95 4.64 -11.78
C ALA A 99 3.31 4.14 -12.28
N PHE A 100 3.99 4.91 -13.13
CA PHE A 100 5.34 4.58 -13.58
C PHE A 100 6.33 4.54 -12.42
N TRP A 101 6.27 5.51 -11.52
CA TRP A 101 7.15 5.54 -10.36
C TRP A 101 6.89 4.36 -9.43
N ILE A 102 5.63 4.00 -9.14
CA ILE A 102 5.29 2.88 -8.24
C ILE A 102 5.63 1.54 -8.89
N ASP A 103 5.06 1.25 -10.07
CA ASP A 103 5.11 -0.08 -10.68
C ASP A 103 6.37 -0.30 -11.52
N GLY A 104 6.91 0.75 -12.11
CA GLY A 104 8.09 0.71 -12.97
C GLY A 104 9.38 0.81 -12.20
N TYR A 105 9.46 1.72 -11.22
CA TYR A 105 10.71 2.04 -10.52
C TYR A 105 10.75 1.56 -9.07
N TYR A 106 9.84 2.05 -8.21
CA TYR A 106 9.85 1.78 -6.78
C TYR A 106 9.78 0.28 -6.48
N ASN A 107 8.78 -0.42 -7.04
CA ASN A 107 8.60 -1.84 -6.76
C ASN A 107 9.65 -2.74 -7.42
N ARG A 108 10.21 -2.35 -8.58
CA ARG A 108 11.07 -3.22 -9.41
C ARG A 108 12.56 -2.95 -9.29
N GLU A 109 12.95 -1.71 -9.03
CA GLU A 109 14.34 -1.27 -9.18
C GLU A 109 14.90 -0.61 -7.91
N ARG A 110 14.07 0.13 -7.17
CA ARG A 110 14.52 0.87 -5.99
C ARG A 110 15.01 -0.07 -4.89
N ARG A 111 16.28 0.09 -4.48
CA ARG A 111 16.89 -0.71 -3.42
C ARG A 111 16.66 -0.08 -2.05
N HIS A 112 16.29 -0.90 -1.07
CA HIS A 112 16.05 -0.47 0.31
C HIS A 112 17.05 -1.13 1.27
N SER A 113 17.77 -0.32 2.05
CA SER A 113 18.79 -0.81 2.99
C SER A 113 18.21 -1.72 4.08
N THR A 114 16.97 -1.49 4.50
CA THR A 114 16.28 -2.28 5.53
C THR A 114 15.95 -3.71 5.11
N ILE A 115 15.95 -4.00 3.80
CA ILE A 115 15.68 -5.33 3.21
C ILE A 115 16.89 -5.84 2.42
N GLY A 116 18.10 -5.51 2.87
CA GLY A 116 19.34 -6.04 2.29
C GLY A 116 19.68 -5.47 0.91
N TYR A 117 19.27 -4.23 0.63
CA TYR A 117 19.46 -3.56 -0.67
C TYR A 117 18.78 -4.29 -1.85
N LEU A 118 17.65 -4.96 -1.58
CA LEU A 118 16.78 -5.53 -2.59
C LEU A 118 15.67 -4.56 -3.00
N SER A 119 15.09 -4.78 -4.18
CA SER A 119 13.82 -4.15 -4.56
C SER A 119 12.65 -4.78 -3.79
N PRO A 120 11.51 -4.08 -3.62
CA PRO A 120 10.33 -4.64 -2.98
C PRO A 120 9.87 -5.97 -3.61
N ILE A 121 9.87 -6.06 -4.96
CA ILE A 121 9.49 -7.28 -5.66
C ILE A 121 10.52 -8.40 -5.42
N ASP A 122 11.82 -8.11 -5.51
CA ASP A 122 12.85 -9.14 -5.28
C ASP A 122 12.78 -9.68 -3.86
N TYR A 123 12.58 -8.80 -2.88
CA TYR A 123 12.41 -9.18 -1.48
C TYR A 123 11.15 -10.02 -1.26
N GLU A 124 10.02 -9.61 -1.83
CA GLU A 124 8.77 -10.38 -1.76
C GLU A 124 8.92 -11.77 -2.39
N GLN A 125 9.57 -11.88 -3.55
CA GLN A 125 9.83 -13.17 -4.21
C GLN A 125 10.71 -14.08 -3.35
N GLN A 126 11.78 -13.55 -2.76
CA GLN A 126 12.64 -14.32 -1.86
C GLN A 126 11.88 -14.78 -0.60
N PHE A 127 11.04 -13.91 -0.03
CA PHE A 127 10.20 -14.24 1.11
C PHE A 127 9.21 -15.36 0.79
N ILE A 128 8.50 -15.26 -0.34
CA ILE A 128 7.55 -16.29 -0.79
C ILE A 128 8.28 -17.62 -1.02
N ASN A 129 9.40 -17.61 -1.74
CA ASN A 129 10.18 -18.81 -2.03
C ASN A 129 10.70 -19.48 -0.74
N THR A 130 11.13 -18.69 0.25
CA THR A 130 11.59 -19.25 1.53
C THR A 130 10.44 -19.90 2.31
N ARG A 131 9.25 -19.31 2.24
CA ARG A 131 8.04 -19.81 2.92
C ARG A 131 7.45 -21.04 2.24
N THR A 132 7.58 -21.18 0.92
CA THR A 132 7.13 -22.39 0.19
C THR A 132 8.12 -23.56 0.28
N LEU A 133 9.40 -23.29 0.56
CA LEU A 133 10.45 -24.31 0.68
C LEU A 133 10.66 -24.85 2.11
N SER A 134 9.95 -24.33 3.11
CA SER A 134 9.96 -24.89 4.47
C SER A 134 9.06 -26.13 4.51
N PRO A 135 9.58 -27.36 4.68
CA PRO A 135 8.74 -28.54 4.80
C PRO A 135 7.93 -28.45 6.09
N VAL A 136 6.66 -28.89 6.02
CA VAL A 136 5.91 -29.28 7.22
C VAL A 136 6.69 -30.43 7.86
N GLU A 137 7.41 -30.15 8.95
CA GLU A 137 7.98 -31.23 9.75
C GLU A 137 6.84 -31.98 10.46
N PRO A 138 6.90 -33.33 10.50
CA PRO A 138 5.84 -34.20 11.01
C PRO A 138 5.64 -34.14 12.53
#